data_AF-A0A411YKF9-F1
#
_entry.id   AF-A0A411YKF9-F1
#
_cell.length_a   1.000
_cell.length_b   1.000
_cell.length_c   1.000
_cell.angle_alpha   90.00
_cell.angle_beta   90.00
_cell.angle_gamma   90.00
#
_symmetry.space_group_name_H-M   'P 1'
#
loop_
_entity.id
_entity.type
_entity.pdbx_description
1 polymer ?
#
loop_
_entity_poly.entity_id
_entity_poly.type
_entity_poly.pdbx_seq_one_letter_code
_entity_poly.pdbx_strand_id
1 'polypeptide(L)'
;MATKNDQVYRVAVDRQKAAQAAGNYELADLPGALSEPAAAVRVGKAASQDKVLAGAERLDDVAELKRGTALAVYGRPESRWANAYYRRTGGTSSMTELLSYARQLIGMNPSGTLVVCLCGHAGQGPCIPLWAPRDDLSLTVQPNDLVLRFEDVVEDQ
;
A
#
# COMPACT_ATOMS: atom_id res chain seq x y z
N MET A 1 28.53 -19.80 -3.71
CA MET A 1 27.31 -19.15 -3.21
C MET A 1 27.26 -17.78 -3.86
N ALA A 2 26.50 -17.63 -4.95
CA ALA A 2 26.28 -16.32 -5.55
C ALA A 2 25.33 -15.55 -4.63
N THR A 3 25.78 -14.41 -4.12
CA THR A 3 24.91 -13.40 -3.50
C THR A 3 23.78 -13.13 -4.49
N LYS A 4 22.56 -13.60 -4.17
CA LYS A 4 21.33 -13.18 -4.86
C LYS A 4 21.34 -11.66 -4.75
N ASN A 5 21.62 -11.00 -5.87
CA ASN A 5 21.50 -9.56 -5.96
C ASN A 5 20.03 -9.27 -5.65
N ASP A 6 19.73 -8.72 -4.47
CA ASP A 6 18.36 -8.35 -4.11
C ASP A 6 17.92 -7.30 -5.13
N GLN A 7 17.10 -7.72 -6.08
CA GLN A 7 16.56 -6.86 -7.10
C GLN A 7 15.63 -5.87 -6.40
N VAL A 8 16.14 -4.66 -6.17
CA VAL A 8 15.38 -3.54 -5.64
C VAL A 8 14.85 -2.73 -6.82
N TYR A 9 13.55 -2.45 -6.81
CA TYR A 9 12.92 -1.53 -7.74
C TYR A 9 12.41 -0.31 -6.96
N ARG A 10 12.88 0.87 -7.36
CA ARG A 10 12.45 2.12 -6.74
C ARG A 10 11.26 2.68 -7.51
N VAL A 11 10.09 2.65 -6.90
CA VAL A 11 8.86 3.10 -7.55
C VAL A 11 8.88 4.62 -7.68
N ALA A 12 8.58 5.14 -8.87
CA ALA A 12 8.45 6.58 -9.08
C ALA A 12 7.22 7.10 -8.33
N VAL A 13 7.40 8.13 -7.49
CA VAL A 13 6.29 8.73 -6.72
C VAL A 13 5.81 9.99 -7.42
N ASP A 14 4.55 9.98 -7.86
CA ASP A 14 3.86 11.14 -8.44
C ASP A 14 2.89 11.75 -7.43
N ARG A 15 3.15 13.01 -7.05
CA ARG A 15 2.35 13.71 -6.04
C ARG A 15 1.31 14.60 -6.68
N GLN A 16 0.06 14.20 -6.52
CA GLN A 16 -1.09 14.91 -7.03
C GLN A 16 -1.54 16.01 -6.06
N LYS A 17 -2.02 17.13 -6.61
CA LYS A 17 -2.70 18.15 -5.80
C LYS A 17 -4.05 17.60 -5.35
N ALA A 18 -4.28 17.53 -4.03
CA ALA A 18 -5.60 17.17 -3.52
C ALA A 18 -6.61 18.31 -3.77
N ALA A 19 -7.80 17.96 -4.26
CA ALA A 19 -8.92 18.89 -4.39
C ALA A 19 -9.51 19.31 -3.02
N GLN A 20 -9.34 18.47 -1.98
CA GLN A 20 -9.79 18.76 -0.62
C GLN A 20 -8.96 17.96 0.39
N ALA A 21 -8.61 18.57 1.54
CA ALA A 21 -7.90 17.86 2.60
C ALA A 21 -8.84 16.81 3.21
N ALA A 22 -8.59 15.54 2.90
CA ALA A 22 -9.14 14.44 3.68
C ALA A 22 -8.62 14.61 5.11
N GLY A 23 -9.52 14.78 6.09
CA GLY A 23 -9.13 15.03 7.48
C GLY A 23 -8.15 13.97 7.99
N ASN A 24 -7.31 14.34 8.95
CA ASN A 24 -6.25 13.47 9.46
C ASN A 24 -6.80 12.15 10.02
N TYR A 25 -6.04 11.07 9.81
CA TYR A 25 -6.19 9.77 10.45
C TYR A 25 -4.79 9.16 10.64
N GLU A 26 -4.66 8.28 11.62
CA GLU A 26 -3.40 7.70 12.05
C GLU A 26 -3.24 6.26 11.56
N LEU A 27 -2.01 5.73 11.58
CA LEU A 27 -1.74 4.35 11.20
C LEU A 27 -2.53 3.36 12.08
N ALA A 28 -2.67 3.67 13.37
CA ALA A 28 -3.45 2.89 14.33
C ALA A 28 -4.97 2.91 14.05
N ASP A 29 -5.45 3.80 13.18
CA ASP A 29 -6.86 3.80 12.77
C ASP A 29 -7.14 2.78 11.66
N LEU A 30 -6.12 2.12 11.11
CA LEU A 30 -6.30 1.05 10.12
C LEU A 30 -6.66 -0.28 10.82
N PRO A 31 -7.53 -1.10 10.20
CA PRO A 31 -7.97 -2.36 10.80
C PRO A 31 -6.94 -3.49 10.63
N GLY A 32 -6.88 -4.39 11.62
CA GLY A 32 -6.10 -5.62 11.55
C GLY A 32 -4.64 -5.38 11.16
N ALA A 33 -4.11 -6.26 10.31
CA ALA A 33 -2.72 -6.21 9.86
C ALA A 33 -2.34 -4.96 9.03
N LEU A 34 -3.31 -4.16 8.54
CA LEU A 34 -2.99 -2.90 7.86
C LEU A 34 -2.31 -1.88 8.80
N SER A 35 -2.54 -1.99 10.11
CA SER A 35 -1.91 -1.13 11.12
C SER A 35 -0.46 -1.54 11.46
N GLU A 36 0.02 -2.67 10.92
CA GLU A 36 1.34 -3.24 11.20
C GLU A 36 2.20 -3.39 9.92
N PRO A 37 2.41 -2.32 9.14
CA PRO A 37 3.25 -2.38 7.96
C PRO A 37 4.74 -2.49 8.32
N ALA A 38 5.51 -3.12 7.45
CA ALA A 38 6.97 -3.17 7.57
C ALA A 38 7.59 -1.77 7.45
N ALA A 39 7.00 -0.90 6.63
CA ALA A 39 7.35 0.52 6.59
C ALA A 39 6.14 1.39 6.23
N ALA A 40 6.05 2.60 6.76
CA ALA A 40 4.94 3.50 6.48
C ALA A 40 5.31 4.97 6.60
N VAL A 41 4.65 5.78 5.77
CA VAL A 41 4.76 7.24 5.78
C VAL A 41 3.41 7.87 5.49
N ARG A 42 3.18 9.04 6.09
CA ARG A 42 2.08 9.94 5.75
C ARG A 42 2.57 11.02 4.80
N VAL A 43 1.85 11.18 3.72
CA VAL A 43 2.18 12.10 2.64
C VAL A 43 1.78 13.52 3.05
N GLY A 44 2.74 14.44 3.10
CA GLY A 44 2.51 15.86 3.30
C GLY A 44 2.08 16.60 2.02
N LYS A 45 1.89 17.93 2.08
CA LYS A 45 1.68 18.72 0.85
C LYS A 45 2.97 18.85 0.03
N ALA A 46 4.11 18.86 0.71
CA ALA A 46 5.44 18.82 0.12
C ALA A 46 6.23 17.65 0.74
N ALA A 47 7.28 17.18 0.05
CA ALA A 47 8.12 16.08 0.53
C ALA A 47 8.75 16.36 1.92
N SER A 48 9.10 17.62 2.21
CA SER A 48 9.61 18.03 3.53
C SER A 48 8.57 17.96 4.66
N GLN A 49 7.29 17.75 4.32
CA GLN A 49 6.19 17.62 5.27
C GLN A 49 5.72 16.17 5.40
N ASP A 50 6.39 15.22 4.74
CA ASP A 50 6.11 13.81 4.92
C ASP A 50 6.44 13.41 6.36
N LYS A 51 5.57 12.61 6.97
CA LYS A 51 5.74 12.12 8.33
C LYS A 51 5.93 10.61 8.30
N VAL A 52 7.14 10.16 8.60
CA VAL A 52 7.44 8.74 8.81
C VAL A 52 6.62 8.20 9.97
N LEU A 53 6.06 7.01 9.80
CA LEU A 53 5.24 6.34 10.81
C LEU A 53 5.86 5.03 11.29
N ALA A 54 6.54 4.28 10.41
CA ALA A 54 7.20 3.02 10.76
C ALA A 54 8.30 2.66 9.75
N GLY A 55 9.37 2.00 10.23
CA GLY A 55 10.30 1.18 9.41
C GLY A 55 11.02 1.83 8.22
N ALA A 56 11.08 3.17 8.14
CA ALA A 56 11.72 3.92 7.06
C ALA A 56 12.25 5.27 7.58
N GLU A 57 13.08 5.98 6.79
CA GLU A 57 13.51 7.35 7.11
C GLU A 57 12.81 8.41 6.24
N ARG A 58 12.34 8.03 5.05
CA ARG A 58 11.59 8.89 4.12
C ARG A 58 10.66 8.09 3.22
N LEU A 59 9.79 8.78 2.48
CA LEU A 59 8.86 8.17 1.53
C LEU A 59 9.57 7.32 0.46
N ASP A 60 10.73 7.76 -0.03
CA ASP A 60 11.49 6.99 -1.03
C ASP A 60 11.94 5.62 -0.51
N ASP A 61 12.24 5.49 0.79
CA ASP A 61 12.63 4.20 1.39
C ASP A 61 11.42 3.27 1.53
N VAL A 62 10.23 3.84 1.76
CA VAL A 62 8.96 3.10 1.75
C VAL A 62 8.66 2.64 0.33
N ALA A 63 8.89 3.49 -0.68
CA ALA A 63 8.62 3.23 -2.10
C ALA A 63 9.62 2.28 -2.80
N GLU A 64 10.50 1.63 -2.03
CA GLU A 64 11.37 0.57 -2.52
C GLU A 64 10.67 -0.79 -2.45
N LEU A 65 10.48 -1.39 -3.62
CA LEU A 65 10.00 -2.75 -3.79
C LEU A 65 11.17 -3.72 -3.83
N LYS A 66 11.06 -4.75 -3.00
CA LYS A 66 11.84 -5.98 -3.05
C LYS A 66 10.92 -7.15 -3.40
N ARG A 67 11.51 -8.30 -3.73
CA ARG A 67 10.75 -9.53 -4.00
C ARG A 67 9.80 -9.86 -2.84
N GLY A 68 8.54 -10.15 -3.17
CA GLY A 68 7.48 -10.45 -2.20
C GLY A 68 6.85 -9.22 -1.52
N THR A 69 7.34 -8.00 -1.79
CA THR A 69 6.80 -6.79 -1.16
C THR A 69 5.70 -6.13 -1.99
N ALA A 70 4.78 -5.47 -1.30
CA ALA A 70 3.77 -4.60 -1.91
C ALA A 70 3.71 -3.24 -1.24
N LEU A 71 3.28 -2.24 -2.01
CA LEU A 71 2.92 -0.91 -1.57
C LEU A 71 1.42 -0.72 -1.70
N ALA A 72 0.79 -0.26 -0.63
CA ALA A 72 -0.60 0.10 -0.60
C ALA A 72 -0.78 1.58 -0.24
N VAL A 73 -1.64 2.27 -1.00
CA VAL A 73 -2.01 3.66 -0.73
C VAL A 73 -3.42 3.68 -0.15
N TYR A 74 -3.54 4.21 1.05
CA TYR A 74 -4.83 4.52 1.67
C TYR A 74 -4.96 6.01 1.81
N GLY A 75 -6.14 6.54 1.51
CA GLY A 75 -6.59 7.80 2.08
C GLY A 75 -7.72 7.55 3.07
N ARG A 76 -8.32 8.65 3.56
CA ARG A 76 -9.42 8.57 4.53
C ARG A 76 -10.62 7.75 4.00
N PRO A 77 -11.09 7.89 2.74
CA PRO A 77 -12.20 7.08 2.25
C PRO A 77 -11.88 5.58 2.26
N GLU A 78 -10.70 5.20 1.76
CA GLU A 78 -10.24 3.81 1.71
C GLU A 78 -10.14 3.20 3.11
N SER A 79 -9.55 3.93 4.06
CA SER A 79 -9.45 3.51 5.47
C SER A 79 -10.82 3.32 6.12
N ARG A 80 -11.80 4.17 5.78
CA ARG A 80 -13.18 4.04 6.29
C ARG A 80 -13.86 2.79 5.73
N TRP A 81 -13.66 2.48 4.45
CA TRP A 81 -14.24 1.29 3.83
C TRP A 81 -13.63 0.00 4.39
N ALA A 82 -12.31 -0.04 4.53
CA ALA A 82 -11.61 -1.16 5.17
C ALA A 82 -12.11 -1.39 6.60
N ASN A 83 -12.23 -0.32 7.41
CA ASN A 83 -12.78 -0.41 8.77
C ASN A 83 -14.23 -0.91 8.79
N ALA A 84 -15.07 -0.38 7.91
CA ALA A 84 -16.47 -0.80 7.83
C ALA A 84 -16.57 -2.29 7.46
N TYR A 85 -15.72 -2.78 6.57
CA TYR A 85 -15.66 -4.19 6.22
C TYR A 85 -15.15 -5.06 7.37
N TYR A 86 -14.04 -4.69 8.00
CA TYR A 86 -13.48 -5.39 9.16
C TYR A 86 -14.49 -5.54 10.30
N ARG A 87 -15.31 -4.51 10.55
CA ARG A 87 -16.40 -4.58 11.54
C ARG A 87 -17.51 -5.53 11.11
N ARG A 88 -17.90 -5.55 9.83
CA ARG A 88 -18.94 -6.46 9.30
C ARG A 88 -18.53 -7.92 9.39
N THR A 89 -17.25 -8.23 9.26
CA THR A 89 -16.70 -9.59 9.39
C THR A 89 -16.38 -9.97 10.84
N GLY A 90 -16.73 -9.13 11.82
CA GLY A 90 -16.42 -9.39 13.23
C GLY A 90 -14.92 -9.39 13.54
N GLY A 91 -14.10 -8.69 12.74
CA GLY A 91 -12.66 -8.60 12.93
C GLY A 91 -11.86 -9.78 12.38
N THR A 92 -12.45 -10.58 11.49
CA THR A 92 -11.82 -11.81 10.95
C THR A 92 -11.35 -11.69 9.50
N SER A 93 -11.43 -10.49 8.91
CA SER A 93 -10.96 -10.25 7.54
C SER A 93 -9.46 -10.53 7.40
N SER A 94 -9.12 -11.21 6.32
CA SER A 94 -7.73 -11.45 5.91
C SER A 94 -7.04 -10.16 5.46
N MET A 95 -5.70 -10.18 5.48
CA MET A 95 -4.89 -9.09 4.95
C MET A 95 -5.22 -8.79 3.48
N THR A 96 -5.36 -9.83 2.68
CA THR A 96 -5.74 -9.78 1.26
C THR A 96 -7.05 -9.02 1.04
N GLU A 97 -8.09 -9.32 1.82
CA GLU A 97 -9.38 -8.62 1.73
C GLU A 97 -9.25 -7.16 2.17
N LEU A 98 -8.43 -6.86 3.17
CA LEU A 98 -8.20 -5.49 3.61
C LEU A 98 -7.44 -4.67 2.55
N LEU A 99 -6.40 -5.24 1.94
CA LEU A 99 -5.60 -4.65 0.87
C LEU A 99 -6.42 -4.29 -0.38
N SER A 100 -7.51 -5.02 -0.63
CA SER A 100 -8.41 -4.72 -1.76
C SER A 100 -9.07 -3.33 -1.69
N TYR A 101 -9.09 -2.72 -0.50
CA TYR A 101 -9.61 -1.36 -0.30
C TYR A 101 -8.59 -0.26 -0.59
N ALA A 102 -7.32 -0.60 -0.85
CA ALA A 102 -6.31 0.38 -1.21
C ALA A 102 -6.69 1.11 -2.50
N ARG A 103 -6.42 2.41 -2.57
CA ARG A 103 -6.62 3.20 -3.79
C ARG A 103 -5.71 2.72 -4.91
N GLN A 104 -4.50 2.37 -4.51
CA GLN A 104 -3.51 1.77 -5.38
C GLN A 104 -2.78 0.68 -4.59
N LEU A 105 -2.61 -0.47 -5.23
CA LEU A 105 -1.84 -1.58 -4.70
C LEU A 105 -0.92 -2.09 -5.82
N ILE A 106 0.38 -2.02 -5.57
CA ILE A 106 1.44 -2.43 -6.50
C ILE A 106 2.46 -3.26 -5.73
N GLY A 107 3.25 -4.06 -6.43
CA GLY A 107 4.23 -4.91 -5.77
C GLY A 107 5.27 -5.51 -6.70
N MET A 108 6.11 -6.35 -6.12
CA MET A 108 7.02 -7.21 -6.84
C MET A 108 6.82 -8.63 -6.30
N ASN A 109 6.49 -9.57 -7.18
CA ASN A 109 6.29 -10.96 -6.77
C ASN A 109 7.64 -11.61 -6.37
N PRO A 110 7.61 -12.79 -5.72
CA PRO A 110 8.85 -13.49 -5.34
C PRO A 110 9.79 -13.79 -6.51
N SER A 111 9.27 -13.98 -7.73
CA SER A 111 10.10 -14.14 -8.94
C SER A 111 10.85 -12.86 -9.38
N GLY A 112 10.46 -11.68 -8.88
CA GLY A 112 11.04 -10.38 -9.25
C GLY A 112 10.29 -9.62 -10.35
N THR A 113 9.10 -10.10 -10.72
CA THR A 113 8.21 -9.44 -11.68
C THR A 113 7.42 -8.34 -10.98
N LEU A 114 7.40 -7.15 -11.57
CA LEU A 114 6.57 -6.05 -11.08
C LEU A 114 5.10 -6.33 -11.39
N VAL A 115 4.23 -6.05 -10.43
CA VAL A 115 2.81 -6.31 -10.53
C VAL A 115 1.99 -5.12 -10.03
N VAL A 116 0.85 -4.89 -10.68
CA VAL A 116 -0.21 -4.04 -10.17
C VAL A 116 -1.38 -4.91 -9.78
N CYS A 117 -2.01 -4.64 -8.65
CA CYS A 117 -3.26 -5.29 -8.31
C CYS A 117 -4.42 -4.55 -8.98
N LEU A 118 -5.24 -5.30 -9.73
CA LEU A 118 -6.52 -4.84 -10.22
C LEU A 118 -7.57 -5.10 -9.14
N CYS A 119 -7.70 -4.17 -8.19
CA CYS A 119 -8.72 -4.24 -7.15
C CYS A 119 -10.12 -3.92 -7.72
N GLY A 120 -11.10 -4.77 -7.45
CA GLY A 120 -12.51 -4.42 -7.56
C GLY A 120 -12.92 -3.43 -6.46
N HIS A 121 -13.78 -2.46 -6.78
CA HIS A 121 -14.18 -1.36 -5.90
C HIS A 121 -14.83 -1.83 -4.58
N ALA A 122 -14.75 -0.98 -3.56
CA ALA A 122 -15.38 -1.17 -2.25
C ALA A 122 -16.89 -1.44 -2.36
N GLY A 123 -17.33 -2.66 -2.01
CA GLY A 123 -18.77 -2.96 -1.80
C GLY A 123 -19.31 -4.25 -2.41
N GLN A 124 -18.50 -5.04 -3.15
CA GLN A 124 -19.00 -6.23 -3.88
C GLN A 124 -18.65 -7.60 -3.28
N GLY A 125 -18.08 -7.66 -2.08
CA GLY A 125 -17.76 -8.93 -1.40
C GLY A 125 -16.26 -9.20 -1.31
N PRO A 126 -15.83 -10.45 -1.08
CA PRO A 126 -14.41 -10.80 -1.04
C PRO A 126 -13.77 -10.46 -2.38
N CYS A 127 -12.93 -9.44 -2.37
CA CYS A 127 -12.22 -8.98 -3.55
C CYS A 127 -10.89 -9.74 -3.61
N ILE A 128 -10.70 -10.52 -4.68
CA ILE A 128 -9.46 -11.25 -4.92
C ILE A 128 -8.52 -10.26 -5.62
N PRO A 129 -7.37 -9.90 -5.02
CA PRO A 129 -6.41 -9.06 -5.70
C PRO A 129 -5.88 -9.79 -6.92
N LEU A 130 -6.27 -9.31 -8.12
CA LEU A 130 -5.75 -9.84 -9.37
C LEU A 130 -4.45 -9.12 -9.70
N TRP A 131 -3.33 -9.77 -9.42
CA TRP A 131 -2.01 -9.28 -9.80
C TRP A 131 -1.83 -9.36 -11.31
N ALA A 132 -1.48 -8.25 -11.93
CA ALA A 132 -1.19 -8.16 -13.36
C ALA A 132 0.26 -7.69 -13.56
N PRO A 133 1.07 -8.39 -14.36
CA PRO A 133 2.44 -7.99 -14.66
C PRO A 133 2.53 -6.58 -15.28
N ARG A 134 3.61 -5.88 -14.97
CA ARG A 134 3.96 -4.57 -15.53
C ARG A 134 5.46 -4.48 -15.77
N ASP A 135 5.85 -3.65 -16.73
CA ASP A 135 7.26 -3.34 -17.00
C ASP A 135 7.76 -2.21 -16.09
N ASP A 136 6.86 -1.29 -15.73
CA ASP A 136 7.11 -0.16 -14.85
C ASP A 136 5.93 0.12 -13.91
N LEU A 137 6.23 0.79 -12.80
CA LEU A 137 5.25 1.17 -11.80
C LEU A 137 5.49 2.60 -11.33
N SER A 138 4.40 3.32 -11.09
CA SER A 138 4.39 4.62 -10.43
C SER A 138 3.38 4.62 -9.29
N LEU A 139 3.71 5.27 -8.19
CA LEU A 139 2.83 5.47 -7.05
C LEU A 139 2.21 6.86 -7.11
N THR A 140 0.89 6.94 -7.25
CA THR A 140 0.17 8.21 -7.24
C THR A 140 -0.30 8.51 -5.82
N VAL A 141 0.22 9.59 -5.24
CA VAL A 141 -0.05 9.96 -3.84
C VAL A 141 -0.68 11.35 -3.72
N GLN A 142 -1.55 11.51 -2.73
CA GLN A 142 -2.20 12.77 -2.37
C GLN A 142 -1.84 13.16 -0.93
N PRO A 143 -1.86 14.46 -0.59
CA PRO A 143 -1.71 14.90 0.80
C PRO A 143 -2.66 14.15 1.75
N ASN A 144 -2.11 13.74 2.89
CA ASN A 144 -2.71 12.91 3.94
C ASN A 144 -2.92 11.43 3.59
N ASP A 145 -2.50 10.95 2.43
CA ASP A 145 -2.45 9.51 2.19
C ASP A 145 -1.43 8.84 3.14
N LEU A 146 -1.73 7.61 3.50
CA LEU A 146 -0.78 6.67 4.07
C LEU A 146 -0.24 5.78 2.95
N VAL A 147 1.08 5.79 2.79
CA VAL A 147 1.80 4.83 1.95
C VAL A 147 2.37 3.77 2.88
N LEU A 148 1.99 2.52 2.64
CA LEU A 148 2.28 1.37 3.49
C LEU A 148 3.04 0.33 2.67
N ARG A 149 4.14 -0.19 3.19
CA ARG A 149 4.86 -1.33 2.62
C ARG A 149 4.64 -2.56 3.48
N PHE A 150 4.30 -3.66 2.83
CA PHE A 150 4.14 -4.98 3.44
C PHE A 150 5.08 -5.99 2.77
N GLU A 151 5.42 -7.01 3.53
CA GLU A 151 6.22 -8.16 3.09
C GLU A 151 5.30 -9.37 2.92
N ASP A 152 5.65 -10.29 2.01
CA ASP A 152 4.99 -11.58 1.79
C ASP A 152 3.48 -11.53 1.47
N VAL A 153 3.01 -10.46 0.83
CA VAL A 153 1.59 -10.29 0.42
C VAL A 153 1.34 -10.46 -1.08
N VAL A 154 2.40 -10.55 -1.88
CA VAL A 154 2.32 -10.78 -3.33
C VAL A 154 2.53 -12.26 -3.60
N GLU A 155 1.56 -12.91 -4.24
CA GLU A 155 1.64 -14.31 -4.61
C GLU A 155 2.43 -14.50 -5.91
N ASP A 156 3.14 -15.62 -6.05
CA ASP A 156 3.61 -16.07 -7.37
C ASP A 156 2.40 -16.60 -8.17
N GLN A 157 2.34 -16.26 -9.46
CA GLN A 157 1.35 -16.80 -10.39
C GLN A 157 1.82 -18.11 -11.01
#